data_AF-A0A9D8MHP8-F1
#
_entry.id   AF-A0A9D8MHP8-F1
#
_cell.length_a   1.000
_cell.length_b   1.000
_cell.length_c   1.000
_cell.angle_alpha   90.00
_cell.angle_beta   90.00
_cell.angle_gamma   90.00
#
_symmetry.space_group_name_H-M   'P 1'
#
loop_
_entity.id
_entity.type
_entity.pdbx_description
1 polymer ?
#
loop_
_entity_poly.entity_id
_entity_poly.type
_entity_poly.pdbx_seq_one_letter_code
_entity_poly.pdbx_strand_id
1 'polypeptide(L)'
;MLTLLFGLLTGCAVYFAMTKFTEMGQAPSIAAAVIAMFAFQLLVMFLLRKISARINAKLQAIMQETSAKLQSMQAQFMRRPTNQKAMMQLLEREQNAGLRRLIEALDLYKPLYLWNMLMKKQVNTMRMIFLFQLKKFDEADALMNKCVFFDAQSVCVKMARMYKRNEPAEAIDKFFRKKGAKFKGEDAVLPRSLYAWILVKQERIDDAVKVLADGKTKTGGNEVIVRNWDLLVNKKVKHFSNSGLGEAWYALMLEEPKIQKIRQQPVRYR
;
A
#
# COMPACT_ATOMS: atom_id res chain seq x y z
N MET A 1 -12.39 -4.31 -19.70
CA MET A 1 -12.35 -4.57 -21.16
C MET A 1 -13.71 -5.02 -21.67
N LEU A 2 -14.39 -5.94 -20.98
CA LEU A 2 -15.79 -6.30 -21.29
C LEU A 2 -16.76 -5.11 -21.27
N THR A 3 -16.53 -4.12 -20.40
CA THR A 3 -17.35 -2.88 -20.33
C THR A 3 -17.34 -2.08 -21.64
N LEU A 4 -16.19 -2.00 -22.31
CA LEU A 4 -16.05 -1.28 -23.58
C LEU A 4 -16.69 -2.07 -24.72
N LEU A 5 -16.48 -3.39 -24.75
CA LEU A 5 -17.07 -4.28 -25.75
C LEU A 5 -18.60 -4.27 -25.66
N PHE A 6 -19.17 -4.47 -24.47
CA PHE A 6 -20.62 -4.44 -24.29
C PHE A 6 -21.21 -3.04 -24.46
N GLY A 7 -20.47 -1.98 -24.10
CA GLY A 7 -20.90 -0.61 -24.40
C GLY A 7 -21.01 -0.35 -25.90
N LEU A 8 -20.02 -0.79 -26.67
CA LEU A 8 -20.02 -0.64 -28.13
C LEU A 8 -21.13 -1.47 -28.78
N LEU A 9 -21.33 -2.72 -28.34
CA LEU A 9 -22.43 -3.56 -28.79
C LEU A 9 -23.80 -2.94 -28.48
N THR A 10 -23.96 -2.36 -27.29
CA THR A 10 -25.20 -1.66 -26.90
C THR A 10 -25.46 -0.44 -27.79
N GLY A 11 -24.40 0.34 -28.08
CA GLY A 11 -24.50 1.48 -29.02
C GLY A 11 -24.88 1.03 -30.43
N CYS A 12 -24.23 -0.01 -30.96
CA CYS A 12 -24.55 -0.57 -32.28
C CYS A 12 -25.97 -1.13 -32.36
N ALA A 13 -26.42 -1.84 -31.32
CA ALA A 13 -27.78 -2.39 -31.26
C ALA A 13 -28.84 -1.27 -31.23
N VAL A 14 -28.61 -0.21 -30.46
CA VAL A 14 -29.52 0.94 -30.39
C VAL A 14 -29.54 1.72 -31.71
N TYR A 15 -28.38 1.90 -32.36
CA TYR A 15 -28.32 2.51 -33.70
C TYR A 15 -29.12 1.70 -34.74
N PHE A 16 -28.93 0.38 -34.78
CA PHE A 16 -29.66 -0.48 -35.72
C PHE A 16 -31.16 -0.49 -35.41
N ALA A 17 -31.53 -0.50 -34.13
CA ALA A 17 -32.93 -0.46 -33.72
C ALA A 17 -33.62 0.85 -34.14
N MET A 18 -32.97 2.00 -33.93
CA MET A 18 -33.54 3.31 -34.28
C MET A 18 -33.59 3.56 -35.80
N THR A 19 -32.66 3.00 -36.56
CA THR A 19 -32.68 3.12 -38.02
C THR A 19 -33.66 2.18 -38.70
N LYS A 20 -33.92 0.99 -38.13
CA LYS A 20 -34.79 -0.03 -38.75
C LYS A 20 -36.23 -0.03 -38.24
N PHE A 21 -36.49 0.35 -36.99
CA PHE A 21 -37.83 0.23 -36.40
C PHE A 21 -38.55 1.56 -36.19
N THR A 22 -37.85 2.69 -36.12
CA THR A 22 -38.45 4.00 -35.86
C THR A 22 -38.32 4.99 -37.01
N GLU A 23 -37.72 4.57 -38.14
CA GLU A 23 -37.46 5.40 -39.34
C GLU A 23 -36.84 6.78 -39.02
N MET A 24 -36.13 6.89 -37.89
CA MET A 24 -35.48 8.13 -37.50
C MET A 24 -34.29 8.40 -38.43
N GLY A 25 -34.09 9.67 -38.78
CA GLY A 25 -32.92 10.11 -39.55
C GLY A 25 -31.60 9.66 -38.92
N GLN A 26 -30.53 9.66 -39.72
CA GLN A 26 -29.22 9.15 -39.29
C GLN A 26 -28.66 9.91 -38.07
N ALA A 27 -28.83 11.23 -38.01
CA ALA A 27 -28.32 12.07 -36.93
C ALA A 27 -28.92 11.75 -35.53
N PRO A 28 -30.25 11.70 -35.33
CA PRO A 28 -30.82 11.35 -34.02
C PRO A 28 -30.53 9.90 -33.61
N SER A 29 -30.43 8.97 -34.58
CA SER A 29 -30.06 7.57 -34.31
C SER A 29 -28.64 7.44 -33.77
N ILE A 30 -27.69 8.22 -34.31
CA ILE A 30 -26.31 8.29 -33.79
C ILE A 30 -26.30 8.90 -32.39
N ALA A 31 -27.03 10.00 -32.16
CA ALA A 31 -27.12 10.62 -30.85
C ALA A 31 -27.68 9.66 -29.78
N ALA A 32 -28.75 8.94 -30.10
CA ALA A 32 -29.34 7.93 -29.22
C ALA A 32 -28.37 6.77 -28.92
N ALA A 33 -27.61 6.31 -29.91
CA ALA A 33 -26.59 5.27 -29.75
C ALA A 33 -25.46 5.69 -28.81
N VAL A 34 -24.98 6.94 -28.94
CA VAL A 34 -23.95 7.50 -28.06
C VAL A 34 -24.48 7.64 -26.62
N ILE A 35 -25.70 8.16 -26.45
CA ILE A 35 -26.35 8.26 -25.14
C ILE A 35 -26.50 6.89 -24.49
N ALA A 36 -26.98 5.89 -25.23
CA ALA A 36 -27.15 4.53 -24.72
C ALA A 36 -25.81 3.89 -24.33
N MET A 37 -24.76 4.10 -25.12
CA MET A 37 -23.40 3.63 -24.80
C MET A 37 -22.91 4.24 -23.47
N PHE A 38 -23.06 5.55 -23.29
CA PHE A 38 -22.66 6.21 -22.04
C PHE A 38 -23.53 5.79 -20.85
N ALA A 39 -24.85 5.67 -21.03
CA ALA A 39 -25.76 5.21 -19.99
C ALA A 39 -25.39 3.79 -19.51
N PHE A 40 -25.08 2.88 -20.44
CA PHE A 40 -24.60 1.54 -20.12
C PHE A 40 -23.26 1.59 -19.36
N GLN A 41 -22.30 2.38 -19.81
CA GLN A 41 -21.00 2.51 -19.14
C GLN A 41 -21.15 3.04 -17.70
N LEU A 42 -22.00 4.05 -17.49
CA LEU A 42 -22.29 4.60 -16.17
C LEU A 42 -22.97 3.57 -15.27
N LEU A 43 -23.93 2.80 -15.80
CA LEU A 43 -24.62 1.76 -15.04
C LEU A 43 -23.65 0.66 -14.60
N VAL A 44 -22.80 0.17 -15.51
CA VAL A 44 -21.80 -0.85 -15.15
C VAL A 44 -20.77 -0.30 -14.17
N MET A 45 -20.30 0.94 -14.35
CA MET A 45 -19.39 1.58 -13.40
C MET A 45 -20.03 1.70 -12.01
N PHE A 46 -21.30 2.07 -11.94
CA PHE A 46 -22.06 2.14 -10.69
C PHE A 46 -22.18 0.77 -10.00
N LEU A 47 -22.53 -0.28 -10.76
CA LEU A 47 -22.59 -1.64 -10.22
C LEU A 47 -21.24 -2.13 -9.70
N LEU A 48 -20.16 -1.95 -10.48
CA LEU A 48 -18.81 -2.33 -10.07
C LEU A 48 -18.36 -1.57 -8.82
N ARG A 49 -18.72 -0.27 -8.71
CA ARG A 49 -18.43 0.54 -7.53
C ARG A 49 -19.20 0.02 -6.31
N LYS A 50 -20.47 -0.34 -6.45
CA LYS A 50 -21.30 -0.89 -5.35
C LYS A 50 -20.78 -2.24 -4.87
N ILE A 51 -20.40 -3.14 -5.77
CA ILE A 51 -19.82 -4.44 -5.40
C ILE A 51 -18.45 -4.24 -4.73
N SER A 52 -17.59 -3.40 -5.30
CA SER A 52 -16.27 -3.10 -4.72
C SER A 52 -16.39 -2.46 -3.34
N ALA A 53 -17.36 -1.56 -3.13
CA ALA A 53 -17.64 -0.95 -1.83
C ALA A 53 -18.05 -1.99 -0.79
N ARG A 54 -18.88 -2.99 -1.16
CA ARG A 54 -19.24 -4.09 -0.25
C ARG A 54 -18.04 -4.94 0.14
N ILE A 55 -17.16 -5.26 -0.81
CA ILE A 55 -15.95 -6.05 -0.52
C ILE A 55 -14.99 -5.23 0.35
N ASN A 56 -14.79 -3.94 0.04
CA ASN A 56 -14.00 -3.04 0.87
C ASN A 56 -14.54 -2.92 2.29
N ALA A 57 -15.87 -2.85 2.48
CA ALA A 57 -16.48 -2.86 3.80
C ALA A 57 -16.18 -4.16 4.56
N LYS A 58 -16.19 -5.32 3.89
CA LYS A 58 -15.77 -6.60 4.51
C LYS A 58 -14.30 -6.59 4.92
N LEU A 59 -13.41 -6.08 4.06
CA LEU A 59 -11.98 -5.97 4.38
C LEU A 59 -11.75 -5.02 5.57
N GLN A 60 -12.44 -3.88 5.59
CA GLN A 60 -12.38 -2.92 6.70
C GLN A 60 -12.92 -3.54 7.99
N ALA A 61 -14.00 -4.32 7.93
CA ALA A 61 -14.55 -5.02 9.10
C ALA A 61 -13.54 -6.04 9.67
N ILE A 62 -12.90 -6.85 8.84
CA ILE A 62 -11.85 -7.80 9.28
C ILE A 62 -10.68 -7.04 9.92
N MET A 63 -10.25 -5.94 9.30
CA MET A 63 -9.16 -5.11 9.81
C MET A 63 -9.53 -4.47 11.16
N GLN A 64 -10.71 -3.88 11.29
CA GLN A 64 -11.22 -3.27 12.53
C GLN A 64 -11.36 -4.30 13.64
N GLU A 65 -11.92 -5.49 13.35
CA GLU A 65 -12.03 -6.58 14.31
C GLU A 65 -10.65 -7.02 14.81
N THR A 66 -9.69 -7.18 13.89
CA THR A 66 -8.31 -7.55 14.23
C THR A 66 -7.63 -6.47 15.07
N SER A 67 -7.74 -5.19 14.68
CA SER A 67 -7.17 -4.08 15.43
C SER A 67 -7.80 -3.92 16.82
N ALA A 68 -9.12 -4.07 16.95
CA ALA A 68 -9.82 -4.01 18.23
C ALA A 68 -9.37 -5.13 19.17
N LYS A 69 -9.21 -6.35 18.65
CA LYS A 69 -8.66 -7.49 19.41
C LYS A 69 -7.21 -7.25 19.82
N LEU A 70 -6.36 -6.72 18.94
CA LEU A 70 -4.98 -6.40 19.26
C LEU A 70 -4.89 -5.32 20.34
N GLN A 71 -5.72 -4.27 20.26
CA GLN A 71 -5.77 -3.20 21.26
C GLN A 71 -6.28 -3.71 22.61
N SER A 72 -7.31 -4.56 22.63
CA SER A 72 -7.82 -5.13 23.88
C SER A 72 -6.80 -6.05 24.54
N MET A 73 -6.10 -6.88 23.76
CA MET A 73 -4.97 -7.68 24.23
C MET A 73 -3.85 -6.79 24.79
N GLN A 74 -3.41 -5.77 24.05
CA GLN A 74 -2.39 -4.83 24.52
C GLN A 74 -2.81 -4.16 25.84
N ALA A 75 -4.06 -3.70 25.97
CA ALA A 75 -4.58 -3.10 27.20
C ALA A 75 -4.60 -4.10 28.37
N GLN A 76 -4.97 -5.36 28.12
CA GLN A 76 -4.93 -6.41 29.12
C GLN A 76 -3.51 -6.70 29.61
N PHE A 77 -2.54 -6.70 28.69
CA PHE A 77 -1.14 -6.92 29.03
C PHE A 77 -0.49 -5.74 29.76
N MET A 78 -0.89 -4.50 29.46
CA MET A 78 -0.46 -3.33 30.25
C MET A 78 -0.94 -3.40 31.69
N ARG A 79 -2.09 -4.03 31.94
CA ARG A 79 -2.64 -4.25 33.31
C ARG A 79 -1.99 -5.41 34.04
N ARG A 80 -1.50 -6.43 33.32
CA ARG A 80 -0.84 -7.62 33.89
C ARG A 80 0.42 -7.95 33.09
N PRO A 81 1.55 -7.26 33.34
CA PRO A 81 2.78 -7.50 32.61
C PRO A 81 3.31 -8.91 32.92
N THR A 82 2.99 -9.85 32.04
CA THR A 82 3.57 -11.21 32.03
C THR A 82 4.77 -11.20 31.07
N ASN A 83 5.44 -12.35 30.88
CA ASN A 83 6.57 -12.51 29.97
C ASN A 83 6.37 -11.79 28.61
N GLN A 84 7.17 -10.74 28.38
CA GLN A 84 7.08 -9.85 27.23
C GLN A 84 7.20 -10.58 25.89
N LYS A 85 7.99 -11.66 25.82
CA LYS A 85 8.14 -12.45 24.59
C LYS A 85 6.86 -13.23 24.25
N ALA A 86 6.22 -13.82 25.26
CA ALA A 86 4.97 -14.56 25.07
C ALA A 86 3.84 -13.61 24.63
N MET A 87 3.81 -12.39 25.16
CA MET A 87 2.89 -11.33 24.73
C MET A 87 3.08 -10.98 23.25
N MET A 88 4.32 -10.69 22.82
CA MET A 88 4.60 -10.35 21.42
C MET A 88 4.20 -11.49 20.48
N GLN A 89 4.51 -12.74 20.83
CA GLN A 89 4.10 -13.90 20.04
C GLN A 89 2.58 -14.05 19.94
N LEU A 90 1.82 -13.75 21.00
CA LEU A 90 0.36 -13.80 20.95
C LEU A 90 -0.21 -12.71 20.04
N LEU A 91 0.31 -11.48 20.14
CA LEU A 91 -0.07 -10.37 19.27
C LEU A 91 0.23 -10.68 17.80
N GLU A 92 1.42 -11.22 17.51
CA GLU A 92 1.78 -11.64 16.15
C GLU A 92 0.85 -12.75 15.64
N ARG A 93 0.46 -13.71 16.48
CA ARG A 93 -0.48 -14.78 16.09
C ARG A 93 -1.84 -14.22 15.70
N GLU A 94 -2.39 -13.30 16.48
CA GLU A 94 -3.70 -12.69 16.17
C GLU A 94 -3.63 -11.81 14.92
N GLN A 95 -2.55 -11.02 14.77
CA GLN A 95 -2.30 -10.23 13.58
C GLN A 95 -2.22 -11.12 12.33
N ASN A 96 -1.47 -12.23 12.41
CA ASN A 96 -1.33 -13.19 11.32
C ASN A 96 -2.65 -13.87 10.97
N ALA A 97 -3.49 -14.18 11.97
CA ALA A 97 -4.82 -14.72 11.73
C ALA A 97 -5.73 -13.72 10.99
N GLY A 98 -5.68 -12.44 11.36
CA GLY A 98 -6.38 -11.37 10.64
C GLY A 98 -5.89 -11.22 9.19
N LEU A 99 -4.58 -11.22 8.96
CA LEU A 99 -3.99 -11.14 7.62
C LEU A 99 -4.38 -12.31 6.72
N ARG A 100 -4.45 -13.54 7.25
CA ARG A 100 -4.93 -14.71 6.49
C ARG A 100 -6.39 -14.56 6.06
N ARG A 101 -7.26 -14.13 6.99
CA ARG A 101 -8.67 -13.81 6.68
C ARG A 101 -8.80 -12.72 5.62
N LEU A 102 -7.95 -11.70 5.65
CA LEU A 102 -7.91 -10.67 4.61
C LEU A 102 -7.53 -11.24 3.24
N ILE A 103 -6.50 -12.10 3.17
CA ILE A 103 -6.07 -12.73 1.90
C ILE A 103 -7.19 -13.60 1.32
N GLU A 104 -7.91 -14.35 2.14
CA GLU A 104 -9.08 -15.13 1.73
C GLU A 104 -10.20 -14.22 1.22
N ALA A 105 -10.49 -13.12 1.92
CA ALA A 105 -11.50 -12.16 1.49
C ALA A 105 -11.16 -11.46 0.16
N LEU A 106 -9.87 -11.35 -0.20
CA LEU A 106 -9.48 -10.83 -1.52
C LEU A 106 -9.97 -11.70 -2.69
N ASP A 107 -10.24 -12.99 -2.48
CA ASP A 107 -10.78 -13.86 -3.52
C ASP A 107 -12.20 -13.47 -3.95
N LEU A 108 -12.93 -12.71 -3.14
CA LEU A 108 -14.24 -12.14 -3.50
C LEU A 108 -14.14 -11.19 -4.70
N TYR A 109 -12.95 -10.66 -5.01
CA TYR A 109 -12.72 -9.82 -6.19
C TYR A 109 -12.58 -10.60 -7.50
N LYS A 110 -12.39 -11.93 -7.46
CA LYS A 110 -12.14 -12.76 -8.67
C LYS A 110 -13.15 -12.51 -9.81
N PRO A 111 -14.47 -12.44 -9.57
CA PRO A 111 -15.45 -12.19 -10.64
C PRO A 111 -15.28 -10.81 -11.30
N LEU A 112 -14.74 -9.83 -10.58
CA LEU A 112 -14.58 -8.45 -11.05
C LEU A 112 -13.37 -8.26 -11.98
N TYR A 113 -12.45 -9.22 -12.03
CA TYR A 113 -11.22 -9.10 -12.83
C TYR A 113 -11.47 -9.01 -14.34
N LEU A 114 -12.53 -9.66 -14.83
CA LEU A 114 -12.93 -9.63 -16.24
C LEU A 114 -13.42 -8.24 -16.67
N TRP A 115 -14.04 -7.54 -15.73
CA TRP A 115 -14.55 -6.19 -15.94
C TRP A 115 -13.43 -5.15 -15.85
N ASN A 116 -12.55 -5.29 -14.85
CA ASN A 116 -11.47 -4.36 -14.58
C ASN A 116 -10.12 -5.08 -14.34
N MET A 117 -9.26 -5.12 -15.36
CA MET A 117 -7.92 -5.70 -15.25
C MET A 117 -7.03 -4.94 -14.27
N LEU A 118 -7.22 -3.62 -14.12
CA LEU A 118 -6.47 -2.83 -13.14
C LEU A 118 -6.83 -3.24 -11.72
N MET A 119 -8.10 -3.57 -11.46
CA MET A 119 -8.55 -4.12 -10.17
C MET A 119 -7.80 -5.40 -9.83
N LYS A 120 -7.60 -6.31 -10.80
CA LYS A 120 -6.78 -7.51 -10.59
C LYS A 120 -5.38 -7.16 -10.10
N LYS A 121 -4.74 -6.16 -10.71
CA LYS A 121 -3.40 -5.73 -10.29
C LYS A 121 -3.41 -5.06 -8.91
N GLN A 122 -4.44 -4.26 -8.59
CA GLN A 122 -4.59 -3.65 -7.27
C GLN A 122 -4.78 -4.70 -6.17
N VAL A 123 -5.63 -5.70 -6.42
CA VAL A 123 -5.84 -6.82 -5.48
C VAL A 123 -4.57 -7.65 -5.31
N ASN A 124 -3.79 -7.87 -6.38
CA ASN A 124 -2.47 -8.49 -6.27
C ASN A 124 -1.52 -7.66 -5.40
N THR A 125 -1.54 -6.32 -5.50
CA THR A 125 -0.74 -5.45 -4.63
C THR A 125 -1.14 -5.60 -3.17
N MET A 126 -2.44 -5.59 -2.86
CA MET A 126 -2.92 -5.83 -1.48
C MET A 126 -2.48 -7.19 -0.96
N ARG A 127 -2.65 -8.24 -1.76
CA ARG A 127 -2.20 -9.60 -1.43
C ARG A 127 -0.70 -9.64 -1.17
N MET A 128 0.09 -8.99 -2.02
CA MET A 128 1.55 -8.90 -1.86
C MET A 128 1.93 -8.23 -0.55
N ILE A 129 1.29 -7.11 -0.19
CA ILE A 129 1.52 -6.44 1.09
C ILE A 129 1.17 -7.38 2.26
N PHE A 130 0.03 -8.05 2.23
CA PHE A 130 -0.37 -8.97 3.32
C PHE A 130 0.56 -10.17 3.44
N LEU A 131 0.99 -10.76 2.31
CA LEU A 131 1.98 -11.85 2.30
C LEU A 131 3.33 -11.39 2.86
N PHE A 132 3.74 -10.16 2.51
CA PHE A 132 4.93 -9.55 3.07
C PHE A 132 4.82 -9.37 4.59
N GLN A 133 3.68 -8.89 5.09
CA GLN A 133 3.43 -8.78 6.54
C GLN A 133 3.39 -10.14 7.24
N LEU A 134 2.95 -11.19 6.55
CA LEU A 134 3.03 -12.59 7.02
C LEU A 134 4.44 -13.20 6.93
N LYS A 135 5.47 -12.43 6.53
CA LYS A 135 6.85 -12.90 6.28
C LYS A 135 6.95 -13.99 5.20
N LYS A 136 5.92 -14.14 4.36
CA LYS A 136 5.89 -15.05 3.20
C LYS A 136 6.51 -14.38 1.98
N PHE A 137 7.82 -14.13 2.07
CA PHE A 137 8.52 -13.28 1.09
C PHE A 137 8.54 -13.86 -0.32
N ASP A 138 8.73 -15.17 -0.48
CA ASP A 138 8.79 -15.80 -1.81
C ASP A 138 7.46 -15.67 -2.56
N GLU A 139 6.33 -15.87 -1.85
CA GLU A 139 4.99 -15.68 -2.41
C GLU A 139 4.76 -14.20 -2.78
N ALA A 140 5.19 -13.27 -1.92
CA ALA A 140 5.08 -11.83 -2.18
C ALA A 140 5.91 -11.41 -3.41
N ASP A 141 7.15 -11.90 -3.52
CA ASP A 141 8.08 -11.61 -4.60
C ASP A 141 7.55 -12.15 -5.95
N ALA A 142 6.99 -13.36 -5.97
CA ALA A 142 6.36 -13.96 -7.15
C ALA A 142 5.16 -13.15 -7.68
N LEU A 143 4.48 -12.40 -6.80
CA LEU A 143 3.35 -11.54 -7.15
C LEU A 143 3.78 -10.16 -7.69
N MET A 144 5.01 -9.70 -7.46
CA MET A 144 5.42 -8.31 -7.73
C MET A 144 5.28 -7.86 -9.18
N ASN A 145 5.49 -8.75 -10.15
CA ASN A 145 5.36 -8.45 -11.58
C ASN A 145 3.90 -8.25 -12.01
N LYS A 146 2.95 -8.71 -11.19
CA LYS A 146 1.51 -8.62 -11.44
C LYS A 146 0.84 -7.50 -10.63
N CYS A 147 1.62 -6.74 -9.86
CA CYS A 147 1.15 -5.66 -8.99
C CYS A 147 1.16 -4.30 -9.69
N VAL A 148 0.43 -3.35 -9.12
CA VAL A 148 0.60 -1.92 -9.38
C VAL A 148 1.15 -1.21 -8.16
N PHE A 149 2.03 -0.25 -8.38
CA PHE A 149 2.69 0.53 -7.33
C PHE A 149 2.26 1.99 -7.47
N PHE A 150 1.19 2.34 -6.76
CA PHE A 150 0.58 3.68 -6.76
C PHE A 150 0.57 4.33 -5.39
N ASP A 151 0.52 3.53 -4.32
CA ASP A 151 0.60 3.96 -2.94
C ASP A 151 2.05 3.87 -2.41
N ALA A 152 2.35 4.68 -1.40
CA ALA A 152 3.69 4.76 -0.82
C ALA A 152 4.13 3.43 -0.21
N GLN A 153 3.23 2.71 0.45
CA GLN A 153 3.54 1.45 1.14
C GLN A 153 3.98 0.36 0.17
N SER A 154 3.23 0.13 -0.93
CA SER A 154 3.59 -0.88 -1.92
C SER A 154 4.93 -0.59 -2.60
N VAL A 155 5.24 0.69 -2.85
CA VAL A 155 6.55 1.12 -3.37
C VAL A 155 7.65 0.79 -2.36
N CYS A 156 7.43 1.07 -1.07
CA CYS A 156 8.41 0.80 -0.02
C CYS A 156 8.64 -0.69 0.19
N VAL A 157 7.58 -1.50 0.22
CA VAL A 157 7.68 -2.97 0.31
C VAL A 157 8.50 -3.52 -0.84
N LYS A 158 8.22 -3.08 -2.08
CA LYS A 158 9.02 -3.50 -3.23
C LYS A 158 10.49 -3.08 -3.12
N MET A 159 10.78 -1.83 -2.76
CA MET A 159 12.17 -1.38 -2.58
C MET A 159 12.89 -2.16 -1.48
N ALA A 160 12.22 -2.44 -0.36
CA ALA A 160 12.77 -3.25 0.73
C ALA A 160 13.11 -4.67 0.26
N ARG A 161 12.25 -5.29 -0.54
CA ARG A 161 12.52 -6.61 -1.15
C ARG A 161 13.64 -6.58 -2.18
N MET A 162 13.69 -5.57 -3.05
CA MET A 162 14.80 -5.39 -4.01
C MET A 162 16.14 -5.30 -3.27
N TYR A 163 16.19 -4.52 -2.18
CA TYR A 163 17.38 -4.40 -1.33
C TYR A 163 17.75 -5.74 -0.67
N LYS A 164 16.79 -6.43 -0.04
CA LYS A 164 17.03 -7.73 0.62
C LYS A 164 17.43 -8.85 -0.35
N ARG A 165 17.05 -8.75 -1.62
CA ARG A 165 17.45 -9.68 -2.69
C ARG A 165 18.78 -9.31 -3.35
N ASN A 166 19.47 -8.28 -2.85
CA ASN A 166 20.71 -7.76 -3.42
C ASN A 166 20.57 -7.42 -4.92
N GLU A 167 19.41 -6.89 -5.33
CA GLU A 167 19.28 -6.37 -6.69
C GLU A 167 20.26 -5.21 -6.94
N PRO A 168 20.74 -5.01 -8.17
CA PRO A 168 21.69 -3.93 -8.48
C PRO A 168 21.20 -2.58 -7.99
N ALA A 169 22.10 -1.78 -7.39
CA ALA A 169 21.75 -0.47 -6.84
C ALA A 169 21.05 0.42 -7.89
N GLU A 170 21.51 0.39 -9.14
CA GLU A 170 20.92 1.11 -10.26
C GLU A 170 19.44 0.75 -10.51
N ALA A 171 19.05 -0.51 -10.29
CA ALA A 171 17.67 -0.94 -10.44
C ALA A 171 16.78 -0.32 -9.36
N ILE A 172 17.27 -0.24 -8.12
CA ILE A 172 16.58 0.40 -7.00
C ILE A 172 16.46 1.90 -7.26
N ASP A 173 17.54 2.56 -7.67
CA ASP A 173 17.56 3.98 -8.03
C ASP A 173 16.54 4.31 -9.12
N LYS A 174 16.52 3.50 -10.20
CA LYS A 174 15.57 3.64 -11.30
C LYS A 174 14.12 3.47 -10.83
N PHE A 175 13.88 2.49 -9.96
CA PHE A 175 12.55 2.26 -9.41
C PHE A 175 12.09 3.41 -8.52
N PHE A 176 12.95 3.91 -7.62
CA PHE A 176 12.67 5.07 -6.78
C PHE A 176 12.35 6.30 -7.63
N ARG A 177 13.20 6.65 -8.62
CA ARG A 177 12.94 7.81 -9.51
C ARG A 177 11.62 7.68 -10.27
N LYS A 178 11.28 6.49 -10.74
CA LYS A 178 10.05 6.24 -11.50
C LYS A 178 8.79 6.29 -10.63
N LYS A 179 8.88 5.84 -9.37
CA LYS A 179 7.72 5.62 -8.49
C LYS A 179 7.80 6.39 -7.17
N GLY A 180 8.83 6.17 -6.37
CA GLY A 180 8.99 6.78 -5.04
C GLY A 180 9.16 8.31 -5.05
N ALA A 181 9.90 8.86 -6.01
CA ALA A 181 10.18 10.30 -6.06
C ALA A 181 8.97 11.17 -6.42
N LYS A 182 7.89 10.56 -6.94
CA LYS A 182 6.68 11.26 -7.41
C LYS A 182 5.72 11.66 -6.29
N PHE A 183 5.81 11.02 -5.13
CA PHE A 183 4.97 11.35 -3.98
C PHE A 183 5.28 12.76 -3.45
N LYS A 184 4.30 13.37 -2.79
CA LYS A 184 4.38 14.67 -2.12
C LYS A 184 3.62 14.59 -0.79
N GLY A 185 3.86 15.54 0.12
CA GLY A 185 3.26 15.57 1.44
C GLY A 185 3.69 14.38 2.30
N GLU A 186 2.78 13.89 3.14
CA GLU A 186 3.01 12.74 4.03
C GLU A 186 3.39 11.45 3.28
N ASP A 187 2.78 11.20 2.12
CA ASP A 187 3.06 9.99 1.32
C ASP A 187 4.50 9.95 0.79
N ALA A 188 5.19 11.09 0.73
CA ALA A 188 6.59 11.15 0.32
C ALA A 188 7.57 10.80 1.45
N VAL A 189 7.12 10.82 2.71
CA VAL A 189 8.01 10.64 3.86
C VAL A 189 8.63 9.26 3.86
N LEU A 190 7.81 8.20 3.84
CA LEU A 190 8.31 6.83 3.95
C LEU A 190 9.19 6.40 2.76
N PRO A 191 8.80 6.64 1.47
CA PRO A 191 9.64 6.25 0.34
C PRO A 191 11.00 6.94 0.32
N ARG A 192 11.07 8.21 0.71
CA ARG A 192 12.32 8.98 0.73
C ARG A 192 13.22 8.56 1.88
N SER A 193 12.65 8.39 3.07
CA SER A 193 13.38 7.90 4.25
C SER A 193 13.93 6.49 4.03
N LEU A 194 13.16 5.60 3.40
CA LEU A 194 13.62 4.27 3.02
C LEU A 194 14.75 4.33 1.99
N TYR A 195 14.59 5.10 0.91
CA TYR A 195 15.61 5.18 -0.13
C TYR A 195 16.91 5.80 0.40
N ALA A 196 16.82 6.87 1.22
CA ALA A 196 17.98 7.42 1.91
C ALA A 196 18.67 6.39 2.81
N TRP A 197 17.91 5.57 3.53
CA TRP A 197 18.47 4.49 4.34
C TRP A 197 19.20 3.44 3.50
N ILE A 198 18.63 3.03 2.35
CA ILE A 198 19.29 2.11 1.42
C ILE A 198 20.61 2.69 0.94
N LEU A 199 20.63 3.96 0.54
CA LEU A 199 21.85 4.65 0.09
C LEU A 199 22.92 4.72 1.19
N VAL A 200 22.52 5.01 2.44
CA VAL A 200 23.43 4.99 3.59
C VAL A 200 24.03 3.60 3.82
N LYS A 201 23.22 2.53 3.68
CA LYS A 201 23.72 1.14 3.78
C LYS A 201 24.62 0.73 2.62
N GLN A 202 24.52 1.41 1.48
CA GLN A 202 25.41 1.25 0.32
C GLN A 202 26.60 2.22 0.36
N GLU A 203 26.83 2.92 1.47
CA GLU A 203 27.89 3.92 1.64
C GLU A 203 27.81 5.13 0.68
N ARG A 204 26.66 5.31 0.01
CA ARG A 204 26.39 6.42 -0.91
C ARG A 204 25.82 7.63 -0.19
N ILE A 205 26.60 8.19 0.73
CA ILE A 205 26.15 9.24 1.67
C ILE A 205 25.73 10.52 0.96
N ASP A 206 26.49 10.97 -0.04
CA ASP A 206 26.19 12.21 -0.77
C ASP A 206 24.86 12.13 -1.54
N ASP A 207 24.55 10.96 -2.09
CA ASP A 207 23.26 10.72 -2.74
C ASP A 207 22.12 10.71 -1.72
N ALA A 208 22.33 10.14 -0.53
CA ALA A 208 21.35 10.17 0.54
C ALA A 208 21.05 11.61 1.01
N VAL A 209 22.09 12.46 1.13
CA VAL A 209 21.94 13.89 1.43
C VAL A 209 21.07 14.59 0.37
N LYS A 210 21.31 14.34 -0.93
CA LYS A 210 20.51 14.93 -2.02
C LYS A 210 19.05 14.51 -1.95
N VAL A 211 18.78 13.23 -1.68
CA VAL A 211 17.41 12.69 -1.56
C VAL A 211 16.65 13.34 -0.41
N LEU A 212 17.31 13.48 0.75
CA LEU A 212 16.69 14.11 1.92
C LEU A 212 16.55 15.63 1.73
N ALA A 213 17.49 16.28 1.04
CA ALA A 213 17.38 17.70 0.69
C ALA A 213 16.13 17.99 -0.15
N ASP A 214 15.91 17.22 -1.22
CA ASP A 214 14.66 17.26 -2.01
C ASP A 214 13.46 16.89 -1.12
N GLY A 215 13.61 15.88 -0.26
CA GLY A 215 12.59 15.46 0.68
C GLY A 215 12.07 16.55 1.62
N LYS A 216 12.93 17.44 2.12
CA LYS A 216 12.52 18.59 2.96
C LYS A 216 11.44 19.42 2.26
N THR A 217 11.62 19.73 0.97
CA THR A 217 10.66 20.51 0.20
C THR A 217 9.39 19.72 -0.11
N LYS A 218 9.51 18.43 -0.43
CA LYS A 218 8.38 17.60 -0.89
C LYS A 218 7.48 17.13 0.25
N THR A 219 7.99 17.09 1.48
CA THR A 219 7.26 16.61 2.67
C THR A 219 6.82 17.72 3.60
N GLY A 220 7.00 18.99 3.22
CA GLY A 220 6.65 20.12 4.09
C GLY A 220 7.53 20.23 5.33
N GLY A 221 8.76 19.73 5.28
CA GLY A 221 9.70 19.81 6.40
C GLY A 221 9.47 18.77 7.50
N ASN A 222 9.04 17.56 7.14
CA ASN A 222 8.88 16.47 8.11
C ASN A 222 10.14 16.32 9.00
N GLU A 223 9.92 16.28 10.32
CA GLU A 223 10.99 16.35 11.32
C GLU A 223 12.04 15.25 11.17
N VAL A 224 11.62 14.02 10.82
CA VAL A 224 12.53 12.89 10.66
C VAL A 224 13.45 13.11 9.46
N ILE A 225 12.91 13.61 8.35
CA ILE A 225 13.71 13.90 7.14
C ILE A 225 14.68 15.05 7.42
N VAL A 226 14.21 16.14 8.05
CA VAL A 226 15.05 17.30 8.37
C VAL A 226 16.19 16.89 9.30
N ARG A 227 15.88 16.16 10.38
CA ARG A 227 16.87 15.65 11.32
C ARG A 227 17.88 14.73 10.63
N ASN A 228 17.42 13.76 9.84
CA ASN A 228 18.32 12.83 9.17
C ASN A 228 19.19 13.54 8.13
N TRP A 229 18.66 14.54 7.43
CA TRP A 229 19.45 15.37 6.51
C TRP A 229 20.57 16.10 7.25
N ASP A 230 20.27 16.76 8.37
CA ASP A 230 21.26 17.48 9.17
C ASP A 230 22.37 16.55 9.68
N LEU A 231 22.00 15.36 10.16
CA LEU A 231 22.97 14.36 10.60
C LEU A 231 23.92 13.92 9.49
N LEU A 232 23.40 13.68 8.27
CA LEU A 232 24.23 13.23 7.16
C LEU A 232 25.15 14.34 6.63
N VAL A 233 24.68 15.58 6.52
CA VAL A 233 25.51 16.74 6.12
C VAL A 233 26.65 16.96 7.11
N ASN A 234 26.38 16.79 8.41
CA ASN A 234 27.38 16.92 9.48
C ASN A 234 28.25 15.65 9.66
N LYS A 235 28.23 14.71 8.70
CA LYS A 235 28.98 13.44 8.73
C LYS A 235 28.69 12.54 9.95
N LYS A 236 27.57 12.77 10.64
CA LYS A 236 27.10 11.99 11.80
C LYS A 236 26.30 10.75 11.37
N VAL A 237 26.84 9.96 10.43
CA VAL A 237 26.16 8.80 9.83
C VAL A 237 25.71 7.78 10.86
N LYS A 238 26.47 7.58 11.94
CA LYS A 238 26.13 6.65 13.05
C LYS A 238 24.82 7.00 13.78
N HIS A 239 24.36 8.25 13.68
CA HIS A 239 23.14 8.72 14.35
C HIS A 239 21.91 8.73 13.41
N PHE A 240 22.11 8.45 12.12
CA PHE A 240 21.02 8.36 11.15
C PHE A 240 20.03 7.26 11.56
N SER A 241 18.75 7.60 11.66
CA SER A 241 17.72 6.63 12.05
C SER A 241 16.34 7.06 11.56
N ASN A 242 15.60 6.10 11.02
CA ASN A 242 14.20 6.27 10.64
C ASN A 242 13.22 5.85 11.76
N SER A 243 13.73 5.57 12.97
CA SER A 243 12.90 5.13 14.11
C SER A 243 11.78 6.10 14.49
N GLY A 244 11.93 7.39 14.20
CA GLY A 244 10.90 8.41 14.39
C GLY A 244 9.65 8.22 13.52
N LEU A 245 9.70 7.40 12.47
CA LEU A 245 8.54 7.03 11.66
C LEU A 245 7.69 5.91 12.28
N GLY A 246 8.13 5.33 13.41
CA GLY A 246 7.39 4.35 14.17
C GLY A 246 7.00 3.10 13.36
N GLU A 247 5.76 2.67 13.51
CA GLU A 247 5.23 1.43 12.93
C GLU A 247 5.40 1.37 11.40
N ALA A 248 5.24 2.48 10.69
CA ALA A 248 5.39 2.52 9.23
C ALA A 248 6.80 2.12 8.78
N TRP A 249 7.83 2.45 9.56
CA TRP A 249 9.22 2.03 9.30
C TRP A 249 9.44 0.56 9.65
N TYR A 250 9.01 0.15 10.85
CA TYR A 250 9.22 -1.23 11.31
C TYR A 250 8.39 -2.26 10.53
N ALA A 251 7.26 -1.86 9.97
CA ALA A 251 6.44 -2.67 9.07
C ALA A 251 7.18 -3.08 7.79
N LEU A 252 8.31 -2.43 7.45
CA LEU A 252 9.18 -2.82 6.32
C LEU A 252 10.16 -3.95 6.69
N MET A 253 10.23 -4.36 7.96
CA MET A 253 11.06 -5.48 8.44
C MET A 253 12.55 -5.38 8.06
N LEU A 254 13.04 -4.15 7.89
CA LEU A 254 14.46 -3.87 7.63
C LEU A 254 15.25 -3.70 8.93
N GLU A 255 14.58 -3.22 9.98
CA GLU A 255 15.10 -3.01 11.32
C GLU A 255 14.04 -3.41 12.36
N GLU A 256 14.49 -3.81 13.55
CA GLU A 256 13.60 -4.12 14.67
C GLU A 256 13.43 -2.90 15.59
N PRO A 257 12.24 -2.70 16.18
CA PRO A 257 12.02 -1.64 17.15
C PRO A 257 12.92 -1.85 18.36
N LYS A 258 13.69 -0.83 18.73
CA LYS A 258 14.44 -0.82 19.99
C LYS A 258 13.43 -0.75 21.14
N ILE A 259 13.14 -1.89 21.75
CA ILE A 259 12.29 -1.98 22.94
C ILE A 259 12.91 -1.09 24.01
N GLN A 260 12.27 0.03 24.32
CA GLN A 260 12.64 0.81 25.50
C GLN A 260 12.32 -0.06 26.71
N LYS A 261 13.35 -0.53 27.41
CA LYS A 261 13.17 -1.19 28.71
C LYS A 261 12.46 -0.17 29.61
N ILE A 262 11.20 -0.44 29.96
CA ILE A 262 10.48 0.34 30.97
C ILE A 262 11.33 0.20 32.25
N ARG A 263 12.04 1.27 32.63
CA ARG A 263 12.69 1.34 33.93
C ARG A 263 11.56 1.33 34.95
N GLN A 264 11.32 0.18 35.57
CA GLN A 264 10.47 0.09 36.76
C GLN A 264 11.10 1.04 37.78
N GLN A 265 10.44 2.17 38.05
CA GLN A 265 10.85 3.02 39.17
C GLN A 265 10.71 2.18 40.44
N PRO A 266 11.75 2.06 41.27
CA PRO A 266 11.64 1.34 42.52
C PRO A 266 10.58 2.04 43.37
N VAL A 267 9.52 1.30 43.73
CA VAL A 267 8.50 1.75 44.68
C VAL A 267 9.23 2.07 45.99
N ARG A 268 9.41 3.36 46.29
CA ARG A 268 9.88 3.82 47.59
C ARG A 268 8.75 3.57 48.58
N TYR A 269 8.86 2.52 49.38
CA TYR A 269 8.07 2.39 50.59
C TYR A 269 8.46 3.55 51.53
N ARG A 270 7.47 4.36 51.92
CA ARG A 270 7.56 5.31 53.04
C ARG A 270 6.85 4.69 54.23
#